data_AF-A0A931MPH0-F1
#
_entry.id   AF-A0A931MPH0-F1
#
_cell.length_a   1.000
_cell.length_b   1.000
_cell.length_c   1.000
_cell.angle_alpha   90.00
_cell.angle_beta   90.00
_cell.angle_gamma   90.00
#
_symmetry.space_group_name_H-M   'P 1'
#
loop_
_entity.id
_entity.type
_entity.pdbx_description
1 polymer ?
#
loop_
_entity_poly.entity_id
_entity_poly.type
_entity_poly.pdbx_seq_one_letter_code
_entity_poly.pdbx_strand_id
1 'polypeptide(L)'
;MTEFHLSIAGSQDDAEELRDLYAAILDDNELRTARKSVVQGAPKEGQMGAEDTIRLVVDSPALWTAVSSCVTAWLATRESRLRLVVHAIRSSEIESDGHRDVTSAEVNQALIEASEGSRDEAARQ
;
A
#
# COMPACT_ATOMS: atom_id res chain seq x y z
N MET A 1 8.55 -13.17 -6.29
CA MET A 1 8.30 -12.81 -4.88
C MET A 1 8.63 -11.34 -4.73
N THR A 2 7.64 -10.54 -4.39
CA THR A 2 7.75 -9.09 -4.19
C THR A 2 7.34 -8.77 -2.77
N GLU A 3 8.09 -7.90 -2.11
CA GLU A 3 7.76 -7.41 -0.78
C GLU A 3 7.24 -5.97 -0.90
N PHE A 4 6.05 -5.73 -0.35
CA PHE A 4 5.41 -4.43 -0.29
C PHE A 4 5.38 -3.93 1.15
N HIS A 5 5.63 -2.64 1.33
CA HIS A 5 5.47 -1.92 2.58
C HIS A 5 4.41 -0.85 2.33
N LEU A 6 3.26 -0.99 2.98
CA LEU A 6 2.14 -0.07 2.88
C LEU A 6 2.18 0.91 4.06
N SER A 7 2.04 2.20 3.79
CA SER A 7 1.88 3.23 4.83
C SER A 7 0.72 4.17 4.51
N ILE A 8 0.16 4.80 5.53
CA ILE A 8 -0.88 5.82 5.39
C ILE A 8 -0.26 7.18 5.71
N ALA A 9 -0.62 8.20 4.95
CA ALA A 9 -0.23 9.57 5.20
C ALA A 9 -1.39 10.54 4.94
N GLY A 10 -1.44 11.63 5.69
CA GLY A 10 -2.35 12.75 5.43
C GLY A 10 -3.80 12.48 5.84
N SER A 11 -4.06 11.43 6.63
CA SER A 11 -5.29 11.26 7.40
C SER A 11 -5.24 12.13 8.68
N GLN A 12 -6.36 12.18 9.40
CA GLN A 12 -6.41 12.74 10.75
C GLN A 12 -5.64 11.88 11.77
N ASP A 13 -5.68 10.54 11.61
CA ASP A 13 -4.93 9.58 12.41
C ASP A 13 -4.37 8.46 11.51
N ASP A 14 -3.17 8.69 10.98
CA ASP A 14 -2.50 7.73 10.08
C ASP A 14 -2.28 6.36 10.74
N ALA A 15 -2.09 6.31 12.07
CA ALA A 15 -1.83 5.08 12.80
C ALA A 15 -3.11 4.26 13.04
N GLU A 16 -4.25 4.91 13.26
CA GLU A 16 -5.56 4.25 13.26
C GLU A 16 -5.91 3.68 11.88
N GLU A 17 -5.75 4.47 10.82
CA GLU A 17 -6.02 4.02 9.45
C GLU A 17 -5.15 2.84 9.04
N LEU A 18 -3.86 2.86 9.37
CA LEU A 18 -2.96 1.75 9.10
C LEU A 18 -3.38 0.47 9.84
N ARG A 19 -3.79 0.59 11.10
CA ARG A 19 -4.28 -0.56 11.89
C ARG A 19 -5.55 -1.14 11.31
N ASP A 20 -6.47 -0.30 10.85
CA ASP A 20 -7.71 -0.75 10.22
C ASP A 20 -7.45 -1.42 8.87
N LEU A 21 -6.57 -0.86 8.03
CA LEU A 21 -6.13 -1.52 6.79
C LEU A 21 -5.50 -2.89 7.08
N TYR A 22 -4.65 -2.98 8.11
CA TYR A 22 -4.05 -4.25 8.50
C TYR A 22 -5.11 -5.27 8.95
N ALA A 23 -6.13 -4.84 9.69
CA ALA A 23 -7.25 -5.70 10.08
C ALA A 23 -8.02 -6.21 8.86
N ALA A 24 -8.32 -5.35 7.87
CA ALA A 24 -8.95 -5.76 6.62
C ALA A 24 -8.13 -6.82 5.86
N ILE A 25 -6.81 -6.67 5.81
CA ILE A 25 -5.88 -7.65 5.20
C ILE A 25 -5.84 -8.97 5.99
N LEU A 26 -6.01 -8.93 7.31
CA LEU A 26 -6.09 -10.13 8.15
C LEU A 26 -7.38 -10.91 7.91
N ASP A 27 -8.50 -10.21 7.76
CA ASP A 27 -9.84 -10.79 7.57
C ASP A 27 -10.09 -11.32 6.15
N ASP A 28 -9.28 -10.90 5.17
CA ASP A 28 -9.36 -11.40 3.80
C ASP A 28 -8.85 -12.86 3.68
N ASN A 29 -9.75 -13.75 3.26
CA ASN A 29 -9.48 -15.18 3.09
C ASN A 29 -8.46 -15.49 1.98
N GLU A 30 -8.43 -14.69 0.91
CA GLU A 30 -7.50 -14.86 -0.21
C GLU A 30 -6.07 -14.47 0.22
N LEU A 31 -5.94 -13.53 1.15
CA LEU A 31 -4.66 -13.10 1.73
C LEU A 31 -4.21 -13.94 2.93
N ARG A 32 -4.93 -15.00 3.30
CA ARG A 32 -4.59 -15.82 4.48
C ARG A 32 -3.21 -16.49 4.38
N THR A 33 -2.78 -16.83 3.18
CA THR A 33 -1.51 -17.50 2.91
C THR A 33 -0.34 -16.52 2.73
N ALA A 34 -0.62 -15.23 2.52
CA ALA A 34 0.41 -14.21 2.38
C ALA A 34 1.13 -13.97 3.72
N ARG A 35 2.45 -13.76 3.66
CA ARG A 35 3.20 -13.36 4.85
C ARG A 35 2.96 -11.87 5.08
N LYS A 36 2.46 -11.53 6.26
CA LYS A 36 2.02 -10.18 6.64
C LYS A 36 2.42 -9.85 8.07
N SER A 37 2.88 -8.62 8.30
CA SER A 37 3.27 -8.13 9.63
C SER A 37 3.31 -6.61 9.64
N VAL A 38 3.02 -5.99 10.78
CA VAL A 38 3.35 -4.58 11.00
C VAL A 38 4.82 -4.48 11.41
N VAL A 39 5.57 -3.60 10.75
CA VAL A 39 6.99 -3.34 11.02
C VAL A 39 7.22 -1.83 11.07
N GLN A 40 8.21 -1.39 11.84
CA GLN A 40 8.68 -0.02 11.76
C GLN A 40 9.34 0.21 10.40
N GLY A 41 8.87 1.23 9.68
CA GLY A 41 9.42 1.65 8.40
C GLY A 41 10.81 2.27 8.54
N ALA A 42 11.38 2.68 7.42
CA ALA A 42 12.60 3.49 7.47
C ALA A 42 12.27 4.90 8.00
N PRO A 43 13.06 5.45 8.93
CA PRO A 43 12.88 6.84 9.34
C PRO A 43 13.08 7.76 8.13
N LYS A 44 12.09 8.61 7.85
CA LYS A 44 12.19 9.62 6.80
C LYS A 44 13.05 10.78 7.31
N GLU A 45 13.88 11.36 6.43
CA GLU A 45 14.68 12.53 6.78
C GLU A 45 13.78 13.67 7.27
N GLY A 46 14.07 14.22 8.45
CA GLY A 46 13.30 15.30 9.05
C GLY A 46 12.08 14.87 9.88
N GLN A 47 11.80 13.57 10.01
CA GLN A 47 10.78 13.07 10.94
C GLN A 47 11.42 12.53 12.23
N MET A 48 10.74 12.71 13.37
CA MET A 48 11.12 12.08 14.64
C MET A 48 10.53 10.68 14.72
N GLY A 49 11.32 9.67 14.34
CA GLY A 49 10.98 8.26 14.48
C GLY A 49 10.68 7.57 13.15
N ALA A 50 10.43 6.26 13.24
CA ALA A 50 9.98 5.44 12.13
C ALA A 50 8.46 5.27 12.22
N GLU A 51 7.75 5.60 11.15
CA GLU A 51 6.31 5.32 11.00
C GLU A 51 6.10 3.80 10.87
N ASP A 52 5.02 3.28 11.43
CA ASP A 52 4.65 1.88 11.23
C ASP A 52 4.22 1.65 9.78
N THR A 53 4.51 0.47 9.26
CA THR A 53 4.16 0.05 7.90
C THR A 53 3.67 -1.39 7.89
N ILE A 54 2.77 -1.71 6.97
CA ILE A 54 2.34 -3.10 6.74
C ILE A 54 3.31 -3.72 5.75
N ARG A 55 4.10 -4.67 6.22
CA ARG A 55 4.92 -5.52 5.36
C ARG A 55 4.08 -6.68 4.84
N LEU A 56 4.05 -6.85 3.53
CA LEU A 56 3.32 -7.90 2.84
C LEU A 56 4.21 -8.56 1.78
N VAL A 57 4.29 -9.89 1.80
CA VAL A 57 5.03 -10.66 0.79
C VAL A 57 4.05 -11.32 -0.18
N VAL A 58 4.20 -10.97 -1.45
CA VAL A 58 3.34 -11.41 -2.55
C VAL A 58 4.19 -12.25 -3.52
N ASP A 59 3.88 -13.54 -3.63
CA ASP A 59 4.67 -14.49 -4.43
C ASP A 59 3.93 -15.08 -5.64
N SER A 60 2.65 -14.76 -5.81
CA SER A 60 1.80 -15.28 -6.88
C SER A 60 0.84 -14.21 -7.43
N PRO A 61 0.46 -14.27 -8.72
CA PRO A 61 -0.49 -13.33 -9.31
C PRO A 61 -1.87 -13.29 -8.63
N ALA A 62 -2.30 -14.41 -8.03
CA ALA A 62 -3.55 -14.45 -7.26
C ALA A 62 -3.49 -13.52 -6.04
N LEU A 63 -2.35 -13.51 -5.33
CA LEU A 63 -2.15 -12.60 -4.20
C LEU A 63 -2.10 -11.14 -4.64
N TRP A 64 -1.58 -10.83 -5.83
CA TRP A 64 -1.63 -9.46 -6.39
C TRP A 64 -3.06 -8.96 -6.53
N THR A 65 -3.94 -9.79 -7.11
CA THR A 65 -5.36 -9.46 -7.28
C THR A 65 -6.09 -9.37 -5.94
N ALA A 66 -5.77 -10.24 -4.99
CA ALA A 66 -6.36 -10.20 -3.66
C ALA A 66 -5.97 -8.91 -2.92
N VAL A 67 -4.70 -8.50 -2.99
CA VAL A 67 -4.23 -7.25 -2.38
C VAL A 67 -4.93 -6.05 -2.99
N SER A 68 -4.96 -5.95 -4.32
CA SER A 68 -5.60 -4.81 -4.97
C SER A 68 -7.10 -4.74 -4.64
N SER A 69 -7.79 -5.89 -4.61
CA SER A 69 -9.21 -5.96 -4.27
C SER A 69 -9.48 -5.57 -2.82
N CYS A 70 -8.71 -6.12 -1.88
CA CYS A 70 -8.81 -5.81 -0.45
C CYS A 70 -8.56 -4.33 -0.17
N VAL A 71 -7.47 -3.77 -0.72
CA VAL A 71 -7.12 -2.35 -0.58
C VAL A 71 -8.17 -1.45 -1.21
N THR A 72 -8.66 -1.77 -2.41
CA THR A 72 -9.75 -1.01 -3.04
C THR A 72 -11.02 -1.03 -2.20
N ALA A 73 -11.44 -2.20 -1.73
CA ALA A 73 -12.63 -2.34 -0.90
C ALA A 73 -12.49 -1.53 0.40
N TRP A 74 -11.30 -1.56 1.01
CA TRP A 74 -11.00 -0.77 2.20
C TRP A 74 -11.06 0.74 1.92
N LEU A 75 -10.39 1.21 0.85
CA LEU A 75 -10.40 2.63 0.44
C LEU A 75 -11.83 3.14 0.17
N ALA A 76 -12.69 2.30 -0.41
CA ALA A 76 -14.09 2.64 -0.69
C ALA A 76 -14.92 2.87 0.59
N THR A 77 -14.45 2.45 1.77
CA THR A 77 -15.11 2.74 3.05
C THR A 77 -14.75 4.10 3.64
N ARG A 78 -13.82 4.84 3.03
CA ARG A 78 -13.28 6.08 3.59
C ARG A 78 -13.93 7.32 3.00
N GLU A 79 -14.49 8.13 3.89
CA GLU A 79 -15.08 9.43 3.54
C GLU A 79 -14.08 10.59 3.68
N SER A 80 -12.94 10.35 4.32
CA SER A 80 -11.89 11.32 4.59
C SER A 80 -10.73 11.19 3.60
N ARG A 81 -10.05 12.32 3.36
CA ARG A 81 -8.84 12.33 2.54
C ARG A 81 -7.72 11.55 3.25
N LEU A 82 -7.09 10.65 2.51
CA LEU A 82 -5.91 9.93 2.94
C LEU A 82 -5.04 9.58 1.74
N ARG A 83 -3.77 9.27 2.00
CA ARG A 83 -2.83 8.78 1.00
C ARG A 83 -2.30 7.42 1.41
N LEU A 84 -2.50 6.43 0.56
CA LEU A 84 -1.86 5.14 0.67
C LEU A 84 -0.54 5.19 -0.10
N VAL A 85 0.57 4.95 0.58
CA VAL A 85 1.89 4.87 -0.03
C VAL A 85 2.32 3.40 -0.08
N VAL A 86 2.66 2.95 -1.29
CA VAL A 86 3.11 1.59 -1.58
C VAL A 86 4.60 1.65 -1.88
N HIS A 87 5.42 1.03 -1.02
CA HIS A 87 6.85 0.90 -1.23
C HIS A 87 7.22 -0.54 -1.58
N ALA A 88 8.02 -0.73 -2.64
CA ALA A 88 8.71 -1.99 -2.92
C ALA A 88 10.13 -1.70 -3.44
N ILE A 89 10.36 -1.75 -4.75
CA ILE A 89 11.62 -1.28 -5.35
C ILE A 89 11.63 0.26 -5.41
N ARG A 90 10.47 0.85 -5.72
CA ARG A 90 10.21 2.29 -5.67
C ARG A 90 8.97 2.55 -4.81
N SER A 91 8.67 3.82 -4.62
CA SER A 91 7.43 4.29 -3.98
C SER A 91 6.42 4.64 -5.05
N SER A 92 5.18 4.20 -4.90
CA SER A 92 4.01 4.72 -5.61
C SER A 92 2.97 5.18 -4.59
N GLU A 93 2.12 6.13 -4.95
CA GLU A 93 1.18 6.79 -4.06
C GLU A 93 -0.22 6.75 -4.66
N ILE A 94 -1.21 6.47 -3.83
CA ILE A 94 -2.63 6.51 -4.17
C ILE A 94 -3.28 7.52 -3.23
N GLU A 95 -3.88 8.56 -3.79
CA GLU A 95 -4.66 9.53 -3.01
C GLU A 95 -6.15 9.21 -3.13
N SER A 96 -6.80 9.06 -1.97
CA SER A 96 -8.25 9.05 -1.85
C SER A 96 -8.67 10.33 -1.16
N ASP A 97 -9.69 11.01 -1.69
CA ASP A 97 -10.25 12.23 -1.12
C ASP A 97 -11.67 12.01 -0.56
N GLY A 98 -12.14 10.77 -0.49
CA GLY A 98 -13.49 10.41 -0.08
C GLY A 98 -14.59 10.82 -1.07
N HIS A 99 -14.23 11.41 -2.21
CA HIS A 99 -15.16 11.86 -3.25
C HIS A 99 -14.92 11.15 -4.58
N ARG A 100 -13.69 10.71 -4.83
CA ARG A 100 -13.31 9.89 -5.97
C ARG A 100 -13.21 8.42 -5.56
N ASP A 101 -13.91 7.57 -6.30
CA ASP A 101 -13.73 6.13 -6.21
C ASP A 101 -12.35 5.74 -6.74
N VAL A 102 -11.50 5.21 -5.87
CA VAL A 102 -10.25 4.55 -6.27
C VAL A 102 -10.59 3.17 -6.81
N THR A 103 -10.19 2.89 -8.04
CA THR A 103 -10.47 1.62 -8.71
C THR A 103 -9.41 0.56 -8.43
N SER A 104 -9.77 -0.72 -8.54
CA SER A 104 -8.81 -1.84 -8.44
C SER A 104 -7.74 -1.80 -9.53
N ALA A 105 -8.03 -1.17 -10.67
CA ALA A 105 -7.04 -0.96 -11.73
C ALA A 105 -5.95 0.03 -11.28
N GLU A 106 -6.33 1.12 -10.61
CA GLU A 106 -5.39 2.10 -10.07
C GLU A 106 -4.53 1.51 -8.95
N VAL A 107 -5.14 0.74 -8.03
CA VAL A 107 -4.39 0.06 -6.98
C VAL A 107 -3.40 -0.95 -7.57
N ASN A 108 -3.84 -1.75 -8.55
CA ASN A 108 -2.96 -2.70 -9.21
C ASN A 108 -1.81 -1.99 -9.95
N GLN A 109 -2.10 -0.89 -10.63
CA GLN A 109 -1.09 -0.09 -11.31
C GLN A 109 -0.04 0.45 -10.32
N ALA A 110 -0.46 0.96 -9.16
CA ALA A 110 0.46 1.44 -8.12
C ALA A 110 1.34 0.31 -7.55
N LEU A 111 0.77 -0.89 -7.34
CA LEU A 111 1.54 -2.07 -6.94
C LEU A 111 2.59 -2.44 -8.01
N ILE A 112 2.21 -2.39 -9.29
CA ILE A 112 3.11 -2.67 -10.42
C ILE A 112 4.24 -1.64 -10.44
N GLU A 113 3.93 -0.35 -10.40
CA GLU A 113 4.92 0.74 -10.41
C GLU A 113 5.88 0.69 -9.23
N ALA A 114 5.38 0.35 -8.03
CA ALA A 114 6.25 0.16 -6.88
C ALA A 114 7.20 -1.03 -7.08
N SER A 115 6.75 -2.09 -7.75
CA SER A 115 7.52 -3.32 -7.99
C SER A 115 8.46 -3.26 -9.19
N GLU A 116 8.14 -2.45 -10.21
CA GLU A 116 8.92 -2.31 -11.43
C GLU A 116 9.71 -1.01 -11.33
N GLY A 117 11.00 -1.11 -11.01
CA GLY A 117 11.88 0.04 -11.14
C GLY A 117 11.80 0.55 -12.59
N SER A 118 11.27 1.77 -12.79
CA SER A 118 11.09 2.37 -14.11
C SER A 118 12.28 2.09 -15.03
N ARG A 119 12.02 1.36 -16.12
CA ARG A 119 12.97 1.12 -17.21
C ARG A 119 13.26 2.37 -18.04
N ASP A 120 12.79 3.55 -17.61
CA ASP A 120 12.89 4.80 -18.37
C ASP A 120 14.01 5.76 -17.91
N GLU A 121 14.82 5.38 -16.91
CA GLU A 121 15.97 6.19 -16.48
C GLU A 121 17.32 5.67 -17.02
N ALA A 122 17.30 5.03 -18.20
CA ALA A 122 18.51 4.61 -18.93
C ALA A 122 18.57 5.17 -20.38
N ALA A 123 17.62 6.01 -20.78
CA ALA A 123 17.58 6.63 -22.11
C ALA A 123 17.93 8.13 -22.13
N ARG A 124 18.40 8.68 -21.01
CA ARG A 124 18.88 10.08 -20.91
C ARG A 124 20.21 10.17 -20.16
N GLN A 125 21.26 9.57 -20.70
CA GLN A 125 22.64 10.02 -20.49
C GLN A 125 23.39 9.95 -21.82
#